data_AF-A0A7K0LXY8-F1
#
_entry.id   AF-A0A7K0LXY8-F1
#
_cell.length_a   1.000
_cell.length_b   1.000
_cell.length_c   1.000
_cell.angle_alpha   90.00
_cell.angle_beta   90.00
_cell.angle_gamma   90.00
#
_symmetry.space_group_name_H-M   'P 1'
#
loop_
_entity.id
_entity.type
_entity.pdbx_description
1 polymer ?
#
loop_
_entity_poly.entity_id
_entity_poly.type
_entity_poly.pdbx_seq_one_letter_code
_entity_poly.pdbx_strand_id
1 'polypeptide(L)' 'RWPWPALVTHVSADGASWIANAVRGTCLIAILCADPFHIVRWATDALNTVRRKTWTEVRRQRRYWSSP' A
#
# COMPACT_ATOMS: atom_id res chain seq x y z
N ARG A 1 -7.14 14.98 -30.48
CA ARG A 1 -6.73 14.11 -29.34
C ARG A 1 -5.29 14.48 -29.01
N TRP A 2 -5.01 15.01 -27.82
CA TRP A 2 -3.68 15.52 -27.49
C TRP A 2 -2.63 14.39 -27.39
N PRO A 3 -1.37 14.60 -27.83
CA PRO A 3 -0.34 13.56 -27.91
C PRO A 3 0.35 13.23 -26.57
N TRP A 4 -0.07 13.85 -25.46
CA TRP A 4 0.54 13.68 -24.13
C TRP A 4 0.80 12.22 -23.68
N PRO A 5 -0.05 11.21 -24.00
CA PRO A 5 0.21 9.84 -23.55
C PRO A 5 1.53 9.24 -24.06
N ALA A 6 2.04 9.72 -25.20
CA ALA A 6 3.30 9.27 -25.77
C ALA A 6 4.53 9.83 -25.04
N LEU A 7 4.37 10.86 -24.20
CA LEU A 7 5.47 11.47 -23.43
C LEU A 7 5.50 10.97 -21.97
N VAL A 8 4.47 10.26 -21.53
CA VAL A 8 4.41 9.71 -20.17
C VAL A 8 5.33 8.50 -20.09
N THR A 9 6.43 8.64 -19.35
CA THR A 9 7.42 7.56 -19.15
C THR A 9 7.17 6.76 -17.88
N HIS A 10 6.45 7.32 -16.90
CA HIS A 10 6.17 6.69 -15.62
C HIS A 10 4.75 7.01 -15.14
N VAL A 11 4.10 6.03 -14.53
CA VAL A 11 2.83 6.18 -13.83
C VAL A 11 2.98 5.54 -12.46
N SER A 12 2.76 6.29 -11.37
CA SER A 12 2.62 5.71 -10.04
C SER A 12 1.14 5.44 -9.72
N ALA A 13 0.84 4.30 -9.10
CA ALA A 13 -0.53 3.90 -8.81
C ALA A 13 -0.67 3.10 -7.52
N ASP A 14 -1.91 3.00 -7.02
CA ASP A 14 -2.29 2.25 -5.82
C ASP A 14 -2.33 0.73 -6.01
N GLY A 15 -2.02 0.23 -7.21
CA GLY A 15 -2.00 -1.20 -7.53
C GLY A 15 -3.36 -1.81 -7.83
N ALA A 16 -4.44 -1.03 -7.96
CA ALA A 16 -5.72 -1.56 -8.42
C ALA A 16 -5.59 -2.19 -9.81
N SER A 17 -6.10 -3.42 -9.97
CA SER A 17 -5.86 -4.26 -11.17
C SER A 17 -6.28 -3.59 -12.49
N TRP A 18 -7.33 -2.76 -12.45
CA TRP A 18 -7.82 -2.04 -13.61
C TRP A 18 -6.85 -0.92 -14.09
N ILE A 19 -6.02 -0.38 -13.20
CA ILE A 19 -5.07 0.70 -13.55
C ILE A 19 -4.01 0.18 -14.52
N ALA A 20 -3.52 -1.05 -14.30
CA ALA A 20 -2.56 -1.66 -15.21
C ALA A 20 -3.11 -1.77 -16.64
N ASN A 21 -4.39 -2.14 -16.78
CA ASN A 21 -5.05 -2.21 -18.09
C ASN A 21 -5.21 -0.82 -18.73
N ALA A 22 -5.63 0.18 -17.94
CA ALA A 22 -5.78 1.56 -18.43
C ALA A 22 -4.44 2.17 -18.89
N VAL A 23 -3.37 1.95 -18.12
CA VAL A 23 -2.02 2.42 -18.44
C VAL A 23 -1.50 1.73 -19.70
N ARG A 24 -1.61 0.40 -19.81
CA ARG A 24 -1.21 -0.33 -21.02
C ARG A 24 -2.02 0.10 -22.26
N GLY A 25 -3.29 0.48 -22.11
CA GLY A 25 -4.12 0.95 -23.22
C GLY A 25 -3.86 2.39 -23.66
N THR A 26 -3.16 3.19 -22.85
CA THR A 26 -3.03 4.65 -23.07
C THR A 26 -1.58 5.11 -23.18
N CYS A 27 -0.72 4.65 -22.27
CA CYS A 27 0.68 5.06 -22.14
C CYS A 27 1.58 3.83 -22.39
N LEU A 28 1.72 3.44 -23.65
CA LEU A 28 2.37 2.18 -24.06
C LEU A 28 3.83 2.04 -23.61
N ILE A 29 4.51 3.17 -23.41
CA ILE A 29 5.93 3.21 -22.99
C ILE A 29 6.11 3.42 -21.49
N ALA A 30 5.02 3.62 -20.74
CA ALA A 30 5.13 4.01 -19.35
C ALA A 30 5.47 2.82 -18.44
N ILE A 31 6.43 3.03 -17.54
CA ILE A 31 6.68 2.13 -16.43
C ILE A 31 5.61 2.36 -15.36
N LEU A 32 4.91 1.29 -14.97
CA LEU A 32 3.96 1.32 -13.86
C LEU A 32 4.68 1.05 -12.54
N CYS A 33 4.69 2.05 -11.67
CA CYS A 33 5.31 2.04 -10.36
C CYS A 33 4.25 1.96 -9.25
N ALA A 34 4.62 1.39 -8.10
CA ALA A 34 3.84 1.56 -6.89
C ALA A 34 3.93 3.00 -6.40
N ASP A 35 2.81 3.56 -5.98
CA ASP A 35 2.74 4.92 -5.47
C ASP A 35 3.32 5.05 -4.05
N PRO A 36 4.25 6.00 -3.78
CA PRO A 36 4.88 6.14 -2.47
C PRO A 36 3.91 6.36 -1.31
N PHE A 37 2.81 7.09 -1.53
CA PHE A 37 1.80 7.31 -0.48
C PHE A 37 1.15 5.98 -0.08
N HIS A 38 0.80 5.14 -1.07
CA HIS A 38 0.21 3.82 -0.82
C HIS A 38 1.19 2.87 -0.13
N ILE A 39 2.46 2.87 -0.53
CA ILE A 39 3.51 2.08 0.13
C ILE A 39 3.63 2.46 1.62
N VAL A 40 3.71 3.76 1.93
CA VAL A 40 3.80 4.23 3.33
C VAL A 40 2.54 3.87 4.11
N ARG A 41 1.37 4.04 3.51
CA ARG A 41 0.09 3.67 4.13
C ARG A 41 0.03 2.18 4.47
N TRP A 42 0.31 1.30 3.52
CA TRP A 42 0.28 -0.15 3.75
C TRP A 42 1.32 -0.60 4.77
N ALA A 43 2.54 -0.05 4.72
CA ALA A 43 3.56 -0.33 5.71
C ALA A 43 3.09 0.09 7.13
N THR A 44 2.44 1.25 7.23
CA THR A 44 1.87 1.76 8.49
C THR A 44 0.74 0.87 9.00
N ASP A 45 -0.15 0.40 8.12
CA ASP A 45 -1.26 -0.49 8.48
C ASP A 45 -0.76 -1.87 8.94
N ALA A 46 0.23 -2.43 8.24
CA ALA A 46 0.89 -3.68 8.60
C ALA A 46 1.58 -3.56 9.98
N LEU A 47 2.34 -2.48 10.19
CA LEU A 47 3.00 -2.21 11.47
C LEU A 47 1.98 -2.03 12.60
N ASN A 48 0.90 -1.29 12.35
CA ASN A 48 -0.19 -1.11 13.30
C ASN A 48 -0.84 -2.43 13.70
N THR A 49 -0.97 -3.38 12.78
CA THR A 49 -1.53 -4.70 13.05
C THR A 49 -0.66 -5.48 14.02
N VAL A 50 0.65 -5.55 13.77
CA VAL A 50 1.60 -6.25 14.65
C VAL A 50 1.69 -5.56 16.01
N ARG A 51 1.73 -4.23 16.03
CA ARG A 51 1.75 -3.42 17.27
C ARG A 51 0.55 -3.73 18.16
N ARG A 52 -0.66 -3.72 17.60
CA ARG A 52 -1.90 -4.01 18.36
C ARG A 52 -1.93 -5.44 18.88
N LYS A 53 -1.54 -6.42 18.05
CA LYS A 53 -1.46 -7.83 18.47
C LYS A 53 -0.51 -8.01 19.66
N THR A 54 0.69 -7.46 19.56
CA THR A 54 1.72 -7.53 20.61
C THR A 54 1.25 -6.87 21.91
N TRP A 55 0.65 -5.68 21.81
CA TRP A 55 0.13 -4.97 22.98
C TRP A 55 -0.98 -5.73 23.69
N THR A 56 -1.93 -6.29 22.94
CA THR A 56 -3.02 -7.09 23.48
C THR A 56 -2.49 -8.33 24.20
N GLU A 57 -1.50 -9.01 23.62
CA GLU A 57 -0.87 -10.19 24.23
C GLU A 57 -0.20 -9.85 25.56
N VAL A 58 0.65 -8.83 25.59
CA VAL A 58 1.31 -8.37 26.82
C VAL A 58 0.29 -7.94 27.89
N ARG A 59 -0.77 -7.25 27.48
CA ARG A 59 -1.85 -6.84 28.40
C ARG A 59 -2.62 -8.03 28.98
N ARG A 60 -2.85 -9.07 28.16
CA ARG A 60 -3.50 -10.32 28.59
C ARG A 60 -2.63 -11.05 29.61
N GLN A 61 -1.33 -11.19 29.32
CA GLN A 61 -0.37 -11.80 30.24
C GLN A 61 -0.31 -11.06 31.57
N ARG A 62 -0.19 -9.73 31.55
CA ARG A 62 -0.19 -8.91 32.77
C ARG A 62 -1.44 -9.17 33.62
N ARG A 63 -2.62 -9.24 32.99
CA ARG A 63 -3.88 -9.51 33.70
C ARG A 63 -3.86 -10.90 34.35
N TYR A 64 -3.42 -11.92 33.61
CA TYR A 64 -3.29 -13.28 34.12
C TYR A 64 -2.39 -13.34 35.38
N TRP A 65 -1.22 -12.70 35.34
CA TRP A 65 -0.28 -12.66 36.47
C TRP A 65 -0.73 -11.78 37.64
N SER A 66 -1.72 -10.91 37.44
CA SER A 66 -2.25 -10.02 38.49
C SER A 66 -3.55 -10.54 39.10
N SER A 67 -4.08 -11.66 38.63
CA SER A 67 -5.23 -12.33 39.23
C SER A 67 -4.76 -13.16 40.45
N PRO A 68 -5.44 -13.07 41.61
CA PRO A 68 -5.13 -13.90 42.79
C PRO A 68 -5.22 -15.40 42.52
#